data_AF-A0A7W1RU26-F1
#
_entry.id   AF-A0A7W1RU26-F1
#
_cell.length_a   1.000
_cell.length_b   1.000
_cell.length_c   1.000
_cell.angle_alpha   90.00
_cell.angle_beta   90.00
_cell.angle_gamma   90.00
#
_symmetry.space_group_name_H-M   'P 1'
#
loop_
_entity.id
_entity.type
_entity.pdbx_description
1 polymer ?
#
loop_
_entity_poly.entity_id
_entity_poly.type
_entity_poly.pdbx_seq_one_letter_code
_entity_poly.pdbx_strand_id
1 'polypeptide(L)'
;MFARILLIAGIAVLVWSAVAHSSQAHGAKQAVTVRPYDTLWSIAQRSITQGRYGGDVRDAIWRIEQANHLASADVRVGQTLVLP
;
A
#
# COMPACT_ATOMS: atom_id res chain seq x y z
N MET A 1 -31.92 -31.83 -11.79
CA MET A 1 -31.41 -31.35 -10.48
C MET A 1 -29.88 -31.20 -10.48
N PHE A 2 -29.13 -32.20 -10.93
CA PHE A 2 -27.66 -32.19 -10.96
C PHE A 2 -27.03 -31.02 -11.73
N ALA A 3 -27.56 -30.68 -12.91
CA ALA A 3 -27.04 -29.56 -13.72
C ALA A 3 -27.17 -28.19 -13.04
N ARG A 4 -28.23 -27.98 -12.25
CA ARG A 4 -28.42 -26.73 -11.49
C ARG A 4 -27.42 -26.63 -10.34
N ILE A 5 -27.12 -27.75 -9.68
CA ILE A 5 -26.12 -27.82 -8.61
C ILE A 5 -24.73 -27.52 -9.17
N LEU A 6 -24.37 -28.10 -10.32
CA LEU A 6 -23.10 -27.83 -10.99
C LEU A 6 -22.96 -26.36 -11.42
N LEU A 7 -24.05 -25.77 -11.92
CA LEU A 7 -24.06 -24.35 -12.32
C LEU A 7 -23.84 -23.42 -11.12
N ILE A 8 -24.55 -23.68 -10.02
CA ILE A 8 -24.42 -22.89 -8.78
C ILE A 8 -23.01 -23.05 -8.18
N ALA A 9 -22.48 -24.27 -8.17
CA ALA A 9 -21.12 -24.53 -7.69
C ALA A 9 -20.07 -23.81 -8.56
N GLY A 10 -20.24 -23.82 -9.89
CA GLY A 10 -19.36 -23.09 -10.81
C GLY A 10 -19.37 -21.58 -10.58
N ILE A 11 -20.56 -20.99 -10.40
CA ILE A 11 -20.70 -19.56 -10.10
C ILE A 11 -20.07 -19.24 -8.73
N ALA A 12 -20.28 -20.09 -7.72
CA ALA A 12 -19.69 -19.90 -6.40
C ALA A 12 -18.15 -19.90 -6.45
N VAL A 13 -17.54 -20.80 -7.24
CA VAL A 13 -16.08 -20.84 -7.42
C VAL A 13 -15.56 -19.60 -8.16
N LEU A 14 -16.28 -19.10 -9.16
CA LEU A 14 -15.92 -17.88 -9.88
C LEU A 14 -16.00 -16.64 -8.98
N VAL A 15 -17.07 -16.52 -8.19
CA VAL A 15 -17.22 -15.42 -7.21
C VAL A 15 -16.14 -15.51 -6.13
N TRP A 16 -15.85 -16.72 -5.63
CA TRP A 16 -14.81 -16.93 -4.63
C TRP A 16 -13.42 -16.56 -5.17
N SER A 17 -13.13 -16.92 -6.41
CA SER A 17 -11.87 -16.55 -7.07
C SER A 17 -11.73 -15.04 -7.24
N ALA A 18 -12.81 -14.34 -7.62
CA ALA A 18 -12.80 -12.88 -7.76
C ALA A 18 -12.60 -12.15 -6.41
N VAL A 19 -13.17 -12.67 -5.32
CA VAL A 19 -12.97 -12.11 -3.97
C VAL A 19 -11.57 -12.42 -3.43
N ALA A 20 -11.07 -13.65 -3.65
CA ALA A 20 -9.72 -14.06 -3.25
C ALA A 20 -8.61 -13.43 -4.09
N HIS A 21 -8.91 -12.92 -5.30
CA HIS A 21 -7.95 -12.19 -6.15
C HIS A 21 -7.72 -10.74 -5.70
N SER A 22 -8.20 -10.34 -4.52
CA SER A 22 -7.61 -9.20 -3.82
C SER A 22 -6.21 -9.59 -3.35
N SER A 23 -5.25 -9.52 -4.28
CA SER A 23 -3.83 -9.74 -4.04
C SER A 23 -3.27 -8.71 -3.03
N GLN A 24 -3.59 -8.89 -1.76
CA GLN A 24 -2.87 -8.31 -0.61
C GLN A 24 -1.56 -9.07 -0.36
N ALA A 25 -0.92 -9.61 -1.40
CA ALA A 25 0.28 -10.44 -1.27
C ALA A 25 1.56 -9.63 -1.02
N HIS A 26 1.49 -8.30 -1.09
CA HIS A 26 2.53 -7.39 -0.64
C HIS A 26 1.81 -6.32 0.19
N GLY A 27 2.13 -6.19 1.48
CA GLY A 27 1.44 -5.30 2.42
C GLY A 27 1.05 -3.98 1.76
N ALA A 28 -0.21 -3.56 1.95
CA ALA A 28 -0.89 -2.54 1.14
C ALA A 28 -0.03 -1.30 0.89
N LYS A 29 0.74 -1.32 -0.20
CA LYS A 29 1.65 -0.25 -0.58
C LYS A 29 0.80 0.95 -0.93
N GLN A 30 0.80 1.96 -0.08
CA GLN A 30 -0.02 3.15 -0.31
C GLN A 30 0.79 4.17 -1.07
N ALA A 31 0.28 4.57 -2.24
CA ALA A 31 0.78 5.73 -2.95
C ALA A 31 0.29 7.01 -2.26
N VAL A 32 1.20 7.89 -1.88
CA VAL A 32 0.91 9.23 -1.35
C VAL A 32 1.55 10.27 -2.25
N THR A 33 0.74 11.21 -2.72
CA THR A 33 1.25 12.38 -3.46
C THR A 33 1.72 13.44 -2.48
N VAL A 34 2.98 13.86 -2.64
CA VAL A 34 3.60 14.93 -1.85
C VAL A 34 2.87 16.24 -2.12
N ARG A 35 2.31 16.85 -1.08
CA ARG A 35 1.62 18.15 -1.17
C ARG A 35 2.61 19.31 -0.98
N PRO A 36 2.25 20.54 -1.37
CA PRO A 36 3.01 21.72 -0.97
C PRO A 36 3.20 21.72 0.55
N TYR A 37 4.42 22.02 1.01
CA TYR A 37 4.84 21.99 2.42
C TYR A 37 4.95 20.61 3.08
N ASP A 38 4.65 19.51 2.38
CA ASP A 38 5.01 18.18 2.87
C ASP A 38 6.53 17.98 2.75
N THR A 39 7.12 17.39 3.79
CA THR A 39 8.50 16.91 3.78
C THR A 39 8.48 15.41 3.95
N LEU A 40 9.58 14.73 3.59
CA LEU A 40 9.68 13.29 3.83
C LEU A 40 9.51 12.97 5.32
N TRP A 41 9.97 13.87 6.20
CA TRP A 41 9.74 13.80 7.64
C TRP A 41 8.26 13.86 8.02
N SER A 42 7.50 14.85 7.52
CA SER A 42 6.08 14.99 7.88
C SER A 42 5.25 13.80 7.39
N ILE A 43 5.61 13.25 6.23
CA ILE A 43 5.00 12.04 5.67
C ILE A 43 5.33 10.82 6.52
N ALA A 44 6.60 10.62 6.88
CA ALA A 44 7.05 9.53 7.74
C ALA A 44 6.39 9.60 9.13
N GLN A 45 6.35 10.79 9.74
CA GLN A 45 5.70 10.97 11.04
C GLN A 45 4.21 10.67 11.00
N ARG A 46 3.50 11.11 9.95
CA ARG A 46 2.08 10.78 9.73
C ARG A 46 1.86 9.27 9.60
N SER A 47 2.75 8.57 8.88
CA SER A 47 2.65 7.12 8.72
C SER A 47 2.90 6.35 10.03
N ILE A 48 3.73 6.88 10.93
CA ILE A 48 3.89 6.36 12.30
C ILE A 48 2.63 6.55 13.12
N THR A 49 2.02 7.74 13.08
CA THR A 49 0.74 7.99 13.78
C THR A 49 -0.37 7.08 13.27
N GLN A 50 -0.31 6.67 12.00
CA GLN A 50 -1.22 5.70 11.39
C GLN A 50 -0.91 4.23 11.76
N GLY A 51 0.09 3.98 12.60
CA GLY A 51 0.46 2.65 13.07
C GLY A 51 1.19 1.78 12.03
N ARG A 52 1.74 2.38 10.96
CA ARG A 52 2.44 1.63 9.91
C ARG A 52 3.89 1.30 10.22
N TYR A 53 4.54 2.15 11.02
CA TYR A 53 5.92 1.94 11.46
C TYR A 53 5.99 1.93 12.98
N GLY A 54 6.98 1.21 13.52
CA GLY A 54 7.16 0.94 14.95
C GLY A 54 7.64 2.12 15.79
N GLY A 55 7.23 3.35 15.46
CA GLY A 55 7.54 4.55 16.25
C GLY A 55 8.85 5.28 15.91
N ASP A 56 9.69 4.72 15.03
CA ASP A 56 10.94 5.36 14.60
C ASP A 56 10.78 6.08 13.24
N VAL A 57 10.88 7.41 13.28
CA VAL A 57 10.79 8.27 12.07
C VAL A 57 11.96 8.01 11.12
N ARG A 58 13.16 7.73 11.63
CA ARG A 58 14.34 7.52 10.80
C ARG A 58 14.27 6.19 10.06
N ASP A 59 13.80 5.13 10.72
CA ASP A 59 13.53 3.84 10.07
C ASP A 59 12.43 3.98 9.00
N ALA A 60 11.36 4.72 9.31
CA ALA A 60 10.30 5.00 8.34
C ALA A 60 10.83 5.75 7.10
N ILE A 61 11.64 6.80 7.29
CA ILE A 61 12.27 7.54 6.19
C ILE A 61 13.14 6.60 5.34
N TRP A 62 14.03 5.82 5.97
CA TRP A 62 14.92 4.90 5.27
C TRP A 62 14.14 3.87 4.42
N ARG A 63 13.05 3.32 4.96
CA ARG A 63 12.18 2.39 4.21
C ARG A 63 11.50 3.06 3.02
N ILE A 64 11.03 4.29 3.19
CA ILE A 64 10.39 5.06 2.10
C ILE A 64 11.42 5.39 1.02
N GLU A 65 12.63 5.80 1.40
CA GLU A 65 13.74 6.04 0.46
C GLU A 65 14.07 4.79 -0.33
N GLN A 66 14.25 3.65 0.35
CA GLN A 66 14.57 2.38 -0.28
C GLN A 66 13.46 1.88 -1.20
N ALA A 67 12.19 2.08 -0.82
CA ALA A 67 11.04 1.67 -1.62
C ALA A 67 10.83 2.54 -2.88
N ASN A 68 11.30 3.79 -2.86
CA ASN A 68 11.13 4.75 -3.95
C ASN A 68 12.42 5.09 -4.70
N HIS A 69 13.53 4.42 -4.35
CA HIS A 69 14.87 4.69 -4.88
C HIS A 69 15.27 6.17 -4.80
N LEU A 70 14.93 6.83 -3.68
CA LEU A 70 15.30 8.22 -3.45
C LEU A 70 16.79 8.31 -3.12
N ALA A 71 17.50 9.26 -3.74
CA ALA A 71 18.92 9.50 -3.46
C ALA A 71 19.13 10.33 -2.17
N SER A 72 18.11 11.05 -1.73
CA SER A 72 18.12 11.87 -0.52
C SER A 72 16.68 12.05 0.00
N ALA A 73 16.57 12.62 1.21
CA ALA A 73 15.29 12.94 1.82
C ALA A 73 14.52 14.09 1.13
N ASP A 74 15.03 14.59 -0.01
CA ASP A 74 14.38 15.64 -0.79
C ASP A 74 13.21 15.07 -1.58
N VAL A 75 12.03 15.64 -1.34
CA VAL A 75 10.79 15.28 -2.02
C VAL A 75 10.26 16.49 -2.78
N ARG A 76 9.77 16.25 -4.00
CA ARG A 76 9.20 17.29 -4.84
C ARG A 76 7.69 17.31 -4.72
N VAL A 77 7.10 18.49 -4.70
CA VAL A 77 5.63 18.64 -4.73
C VAL A 77 5.09 17.97 -5.99
N GLY A 78 4.02 17.17 -5.83
CA GLY A 78 3.41 16.39 -6.90
C GLY A 78 4.09 15.04 -7.16
N GLN A 79 5.21 14.73 -6.49
CA GLN A 79 5.84 13.42 -6.55
C GLN A 79 4.97 12.38 -5.86
N THR A 80 4.82 11.20 -6.46
CA THR A 80 4.14 10.06 -5.85
C THR A 80 5.17 9.21 -5.12
N LEU A 81 4.94 8.98 -3.82
CA LEU A 81 5.76 8.13 -2.97
C LEU A 81 4.97 6.88 -2.59
N VAL A 82 5.61 5.73 -2.71
CA VAL A 82 5.11 4.42 -2.29
C VAL A 82 5.52 4.20 -0.84
N LEU A 83 4.54 4.13 0.05
CA LEU A 83 4.75 3.81 1.46
C LEU A 83 4.64 2.29 1.64
N PRO A 84 5.72 1.59 2.05
CA PRO A 84 5.67 0.17 2.41
C PRO A 84 4.92 -0.08 3.73
#